data_AF-A0AAP2VKJ5-F1
#
_entry.id   AF-A0AAP2VKJ5-F1
#
_cell.length_a   1.000
_cell.length_b   1.000
_cell.length_c   1.000
_cell.angle_alpha   90.00
_cell.angle_beta   90.00
_cell.angle_gamma   90.00
#
_symmetry.space_group_name_H-M   'P 1'
#
loop_
_entity.id
_entity.type
_entity.pdbx_description
1 polymer ?
#
loop_
_entity_poly.entity_id
_entity_poly.type
_entity_poly.pdbx_seq_one_letter_code
_entity_poly.pdbx_strand_id
1 'polypeptide(L)'
;MSQAILQQIPEQKSIGKRFLDLLKGFHPILSYDALTGQPEISFEFTEQKGAEKTLAAIFQFLETQDRRILIAIDEFQQIANYPETNTEALLRSYIQQLKNVRFIFSGSNKHMMNELFNSAKRPFFSSTQMMPLAAIPNNFYATFIKNKFTESNREISDEAIHFLLTWTRTHTYYTQTLCNHLYASFLKRIQEEDVRNICSDLLSSQQATYIQYRRLLSPVQWQLLIAIAKEERVFQPQSKAFLAKYKIGTPANSKRALEALLDKEMIFKEEDLRNSWYQVYDVFLSRWLQLTF
;
A
#
# COMPACT_ATOMS: atom_id res chain seq x y z
N MET A 1 -5.51 14.52 4.51
CA MET A 1 -4.21 15.03 4.03
C MET A 1 -3.92 16.49 4.43
N SER A 2 -4.92 17.36 4.65
CA SER A 2 -4.70 18.77 5.02
C SER A 2 -4.13 18.98 6.45
N GLN A 3 -4.58 18.20 7.45
CA GLN A 3 -4.18 18.37 8.86
C GLN A 3 -2.69 18.15 9.17
N ALA A 4 -2.09 17.08 8.63
CA ALA A 4 -0.70 16.72 8.93
C ALA A 4 0.31 17.74 8.40
N ILE A 5 0.00 18.38 7.28
CA ILE A 5 0.85 19.41 6.66
C ILE A 5 0.83 20.68 7.52
N LEU A 6 -0.33 21.11 8.00
CA LEU A 6 -0.48 22.34 8.79
C LEU A 6 0.18 22.27 10.17
N GLN A 7 0.08 21.13 10.86
CA GLN A 7 0.73 20.94 12.17
C GLN A 7 2.26 20.78 12.09
N GLN A 8 2.78 20.28 10.96
CA GLN A 8 4.22 20.14 10.74
C GLN A 8 4.88 21.36 10.10
N ILE A 9 4.11 22.36 9.65
CA ILE A 9 4.68 23.62 9.20
C ILE A 9 5.07 24.42 10.45
N PRO A 10 6.37 24.60 10.74
CA PRO A 10 6.76 25.39 11.90
C PRO A 10 6.33 26.84 11.67
N GLU A 11 5.31 27.31 12.40
CA GLU A 11 4.90 28.72 12.45
C GLU A 11 6.08 29.66 12.78
N GLN A 12 7.11 29.12 13.41
CA GLN A 12 8.33 29.82 13.84
C GLN A 12 9.34 30.11 12.70
N LYS A 13 9.16 29.56 11.48
CA LYS A 13 10.03 29.87 10.31
C LYS A 13 9.30 30.79 9.33
N SER A 14 10.01 31.77 8.73
CA SER A 14 9.41 32.79 7.82
C SER A 14 8.61 32.17 6.66
N ILE A 15 8.99 30.97 6.22
CA ILE A 15 8.33 30.24 5.15
C ILE A 15 7.00 29.64 5.58
N GLY A 16 6.88 29.17 6.83
CA GLY A 16 5.61 28.68 7.36
C GLY A 16 4.56 29.78 7.45
N LYS A 17 4.98 30.98 7.91
CA LYS A 17 4.10 32.16 7.94
C LYS A 17 3.64 32.59 6.55
N ARG A 18 4.56 32.67 5.57
CA ARG A 18 4.21 33.04 4.18
C ARG A 18 3.29 32.00 3.52
N PHE A 19 3.48 30.71 3.82
CA PHE A 19 2.60 29.66 3.34
C PHE A 19 1.21 29.77 3.97
N LEU A 20 1.11 30.01 5.28
CA LEU A 20 -0.15 30.27 5.96
C LEU A 20 -0.87 31.51 5.42
N ASP A 21 -0.14 32.58 5.11
CA ASP A 21 -0.71 33.80 4.52
C ASP A 21 -1.25 33.55 3.09
N LEU A 22 -0.59 32.69 2.31
CA LEU A 22 -1.11 32.21 1.03
C LEU A 22 -2.39 31.36 1.23
N LEU A 23 -2.42 30.50 2.26
CA LEU A 23 -3.58 29.68 2.57
C LEU A 23 -4.79 30.48 3.08
N LYS A 24 -4.59 31.62 3.74
CA LYS A 24 -5.69 32.52 4.16
C LYS A 24 -6.49 33.06 2.97
N GLY A 25 -5.90 33.09 1.78
CA GLY A 25 -6.60 33.45 0.54
C GLY A 25 -7.60 32.40 0.04
N PHE A 26 -7.65 31.20 0.64
CA PHE A 26 -8.45 30.07 0.18
C PHE A 26 -9.64 29.70 1.10
N HIS A 27 -10.11 30.64 1.94
CA HIS A 27 -11.25 30.45 2.85
C HIS A 27 -11.23 29.12 3.63
N PRO A 28 -10.23 28.90 4.52
CA PRO A 28 -10.20 27.70 5.34
C PRO A 28 -11.42 27.62 6.27
N ILE A 29 -12.08 26.48 6.28
CA ILE A 29 -13.11 26.13 7.27
C ILE A 29 -12.42 25.40 8.41
N LEU A 30 -12.54 25.98 9.60
CA LEU A 30 -12.12 25.35 10.84
C LEU A 30 -13.29 24.49 11.35
N SER A 31 -13.18 23.17 11.24
CA SER A 31 -14.05 22.20 11.90
C SER A 31 -13.33 21.62 13.12
N TYR A 32 -14.04 20.84 13.93
CA TYR A 32 -13.44 20.06 15.01
C TYR A 32 -13.75 18.59 14.76
N ASP A 33 -12.72 17.74 14.84
CA ASP A 33 -12.89 16.30 14.79
C ASP A 33 -13.75 15.85 15.99
N ALA A 34 -14.90 15.24 15.70
CA ALA A 34 -15.89 14.86 16.69
C ALA A 34 -15.41 13.75 17.65
N LEU A 35 -14.37 13.00 17.31
CA LEU A 35 -13.80 11.91 18.12
C LEU A 35 -12.60 12.39 18.95
N THR A 36 -11.77 13.27 18.39
CA THR A 36 -10.51 13.70 19.04
C THR A 36 -10.58 15.10 19.65
N GLY A 37 -11.60 15.89 19.31
CA GLY A 37 -11.75 17.29 19.74
C GLY A 37 -10.70 18.24 19.14
N GLN A 38 -9.88 17.76 18.21
CA GLN A 38 -8.83 18.57 17.59
C GLN A 38 -9.40 19.43 16.45
N PRO A 39 -8.91 20.67 16.29
CA PRO A 39 -9.28 21.50 15.15
C PRO A 39 -8.82 20.86 13.84
N GLU A 40 -9.75 20.73 12.89
CA GLU A 40 -9.54 20.26 11.53
C GLU A 40 -9.67 21.44 10.57
N ILE A 41 -8.74 21.55 9.62
CA ILE A 41 -8.75 22.58 8.60
C ILE A 41 -9.13 21.92 7.28
N SER A 42 -10.31 22.26 6.77
CA SER A 42 -10.78 21.91 5.44
C SER A 42 -10.81 23.16 4.57
N PHE A 43 -10.69 22.99 3.25
CA PHE A 43 -10.76 24.08 2.29
C PHE A 43 -11.98 23.84 1.41
N GLU A 44 -12.95 24.77 1.41
CA GLU A 44 -14.07 24.73 0.49
C GLU A 44 -13.70 25.46 -0.81
N PHE A 45 -13.63 24.70 -1.91
CA PHE A 45 -13.44 25.27 -3.24
C PHE A 45 -14.81 25.48 -3.87
N THR A 46 -15.24 26.75 -3.95
CA THR A 46 -16.57 27.11 -4.46
C THR A 46 -16.70 26.91 -5.98
N GLU A 47 -15.58 26.81 -6.73
CA GLU A 47 -15.56 26.56 -8.18
C GLU A 47 -14.28 25.82 -8.65
N GLN A 48 -14.39 25.00 -9.71
CA GLN A 48 -13.24 24.31 -10.36
C GLN A 48 -12.12 25.27 -10.79
N LYS A 49 -12.47 26.47 -11.27
CA LYS A 49 -11.50 27.53 -11.62
C LYS A 49 -10.74 28.08 -10.41
N GLY A 50 -11.32 27.97 -9.21
CA GLY A 50 -10.67 28.33 -7.94
C GLY A 50 -9.58 27.35 -7.56
N ALA A 51 -9.80 26.05 -7.79
CA ALA A 51 -8.83 25.00 -7.49
C ALA A 51 -7.56 25.10 -8.36
N GLU A 52 -7.69 25.34 -9.68
CA GLU A 52 -6.53 25.52 -10.57
C GLU A 52 -5.68 26.73 -10.20
N LYS A 53 -6.33 27.87 -9.90
CA LYS A 53 -5.65 29.10 -9.45
C LYS A 53 -4.93 28.89 -8.12
N THR A 54 -5.55 28.13 -7.21
CA THR A 54 -4.95 27.78 -5.91
C THR A 54 -3.72 26.92 -6.09
N LEU A 55 -3.81 25.90 -6.94
CA LEU A 55 -2.70 25.01 -7.25
C LEU A 55 -1.52 25.76 -7.89
N ALA A 56 -1.82 26.65 -8.84
CA ALA A 56 -0.83 27.54 -9.45
C ALA A 56 -0.11 28.39 -8.40
N ALA A 57 -0.86 29.01 -7.48
CA ALA A 57 -0.33 29.84 -6.43
C ALA A 57 0.60 29.05 -5.49
N ILE A 58 0.22 27.81 -5.12
CA ILE A 58 1.06 26.94 -4.29
C ILE A 58 2.38 26.64 -5.00
N PHE A 59 2.34 26.24 -6.27
CA PHE A 59 3.57 25.92 -7.01
C PHE A 59 4.45 27.14 -7.27
N GLN A 60 3.86 28.30 -7.57
CA GLN A 60 4.59 29.56 -7.68
C GLN A 60 5.25 29.94 -6.35
N PHE A 61 4.54 29.78 -5.24
CA PHE A 61 5.11 30.00 -3.92
C PHE A 61 6.33 29.09 -3.69
N LEU A 62 6.22 27.79 -4.00
CA LEU A 62 7.34 26.86 -3.85
C LEU A 62 8.56 27.28 -4.68
N GLU A 63 8.36 27.71 -5.93
CA GLU A 63 9.46 28.15 -6.82
C GLU A 63 10.16 29.41 -6.30
N THR A 64 9.41 30.35 -5.71
CA THR A 64 9.98 31.62 -5.20
C THR A 64 10.81 31.48 -3.92
N GLN A 65 10.97 30.28 -3.37
CA GLN A 65 11.77 30.07 -2.17
C GLN A 65 13.27 29.96 -2.50
N ASP A 66 14.11 30.69 -1.77
CA ASP A 66 15.58 30.68 -1.92
C ASP A 66 16.27 29.39 -1.42
N ARG A 67 15.54 28.28 -1.29
CA ARG A 67 16.05 27.00 -0.81
C ARG A 67 15.56 25.86 -1.67
N ARG A 68 16.31 24.76 -1.67
CA ARG A 68 15.87 23.50 -2.26
C ARG A 68 14.76 22.90 -1.41
N ILE A 69 13.67 22.47 -2.05
CA ILE A 69 12.50 21.88 -1.40
C ILE A 69 12.37 20.42 -1.86
N LEU A 70 12.10 19.52 -0.93
CA LEU A 70 11.75 18.14 -1.21
C LEU A 70 10.28 17.92 -0.81
N ILE A 71 9.48 17.40 -1.73
CA ILE A 71 8.07 17.05 -1.49
C ILE A 71 7.93 15.55 -1.71
N ALA A 72 7.45 14.83 -0.70
CA ALA A 72 7.04 13.44 -0.83
C ALA A 72 5.52 13.38 -0.90
N ILE A 73 4.98 12.76 -1.95
CA ILE A 73 3.55 12.51 -2.12
C ILE A 73 3.33 11.00 -2.00
N ASP A 74 2.62 10.62 -0.95
CA ASP A 74 2.24 9.24 -0.72
C ASP A 74 0.96 8.87 -1.45
N GLU A 75 0.84 7.60 -1.81
CA GLU A 75 -0.29 7.05 -2.55
C GLU A 75 -0.63 7.85 -3.82
N PHE A 76 0.39 8.30 -4.55
CA PHE A 76 0.25 9.17 -5.72
C PHE A 76 -0.62 8.55 -6.82
N GLN A 77 -0.71 7.23 -6.89
CA GLN A 77 -1.55 6.55 -7.86
C GLN A 77 -3.06 6.87 -7.73
N GLN A 78 -3.50 7.39 -6.58
CA GLN A 78 -4.90 7.76 -6.37
C GLN A 78 -5.38 8.88 -7.29
N ILE A 79 -4.48 9.70 -7.82
CA ILE A 79 -4.85 10.78 -8.77
C ILE A 79 -5.52 10.23 -10.03
N ALA A 80 -5.25 8.98 -10.40
CA ALA A 80 -5.84 8.34 -11.58
C ALA A 80 -7.34 8.06 -11.40
N ASN A 81 -7.83 8.07 -10.15
CA ASN A 81 -9.23 7.82 -9.81
C ASN A 81 -10.05 9.10 -9.63
N TYR A 82 -9.44 10.27 -9.86
CA TYR A 82 -10.15 11.54 -9.73
C TYR A 82 -11.11 11.71 -10.91
N PRO A 83 -12.35 12.19 -10.68
CA PRO A 83 -13.34 12.35 -11.74
C PRO A 83 -12.90 13.37 -12.81
N GLU A 84 -12.01 14.30 -12.46
CA GLU A 84 -11.44 15.27 -13.38
C GLU A 84 -10.39 14.63 -14.29
N THR A 85 -10.70 14.58 -15.58
CA THR A 85 -9.89 13.92 -16.62
C THR A 85 -8.51 14.56 -16.87
N ASN A 86 -8.28 15.79 -16.41
CA ASN A 86 -7.06 16.55 -16.71
C ASN A 86 -6.11 16.73 -15.51
N THR A 87 -6.41 16.14 -14.35
CA THR A 87 -5.62 16.34 -13.11
C THR A 87 -4.16 15.97 -13.27
N GLU A 88 -3.87 14.82 -13.89
CA GLU A 88 -2.49 14.38 -14.14
C GLU A 88 -1.71 15.39 -14.99
N ALA A 89 -2.31 15.85 -16.09
CA ALA A 89 -1.68 16.77 -17.03
C ALA A 89 -1.44 18.15 -16.39
N LEU A 90 -2.42 18.64 -15.62
CA LEU A 90 -2.31 19.91 -14.91
C LEU A 90 -1.19 19.87 -13.88
N LEU A 91 -1.16 18.84 -13.02
CA LEU A 91 -0.08 18.66 -12.03
C LEU A 91 1.28 18.58 -12.70
N ARG A 92 1.40 17.79 -13.79
CA ARG A 92 2.63 17.68 -14.57
C ARG A 92 3.09 19.05 -15.09
N SER A 93 2.16 19.86 -15.60
CA SER A 93 2.47 21.19 -16.16
C SER A 93 3.10 22.15 -15.15
N TYR A 94 2.68 22.08 -13.89
CA TYR A 94 3.27 22.88 -12.82
C TYR A 94 4.59 22.29 -12.33
N ILE A 95 4.63 20.99 -12.05
CA ILE A 95 5.80 20.30 -11.49
C ILE A 95 7.04 20.47 -12.38
N GLN A 96 6.88 20.37 -13.71
CA GLN A 96 8.02 20.48 -14.64
C GLN A 96 8.65 21.87 -14.71
N GLN A 97 7.94 22.92 -14.28
CA GLN A 97 8.46 24.29 -14.27
C GLN A 97 9.32 24.59 -13.04
N LEU A 98 9.19 23.78 -11.98
CA LEU A 98 9.86 24.02 -10.71
C LEU A 98 11.34 23.61 -10.78
N LYS A 99 12.23 24.54 -10.46
CA LYS A 99 13.68 24.33 -10.53
C LYS A 99 14.28 23.97 -9.18
N ASN A 100 13.76 24.58 -8.10
CA ASN A 100 14.23 24.39 -6.73
C ASN A 100 13.50 23.24 -5.99
N VAL A 101 12.44 22.67 -6.56
CA VAL A 101 11.66 21.58 -5.95
C VAL A 101 12.08 20.22 -6.52
N ARG A 102 12.10 19.20 -5.67
CA ARG A 102 12.24 17.78 -6.03
C ARG A 102 11.07 17.00 -5.44
N PHE A 103 10.58 16.03 -6.21
CA PHE A 103 9.44 15.21 -5.82
C PHE A 103 9.85 13.76 -5.61
N ILE A 104 9.30 13.16 -4.56
CA ILE A 104 9.29 11.71 -4.34
C ILE A 104 7.82 11.29 -4.42
N PHE A 105 7.51 10.32 -5.26
CA PHE A 105 6.17 9.75 -5.36
C PHE A 105 6.23 8.32 -4.85
N SER A 106 5.39 7.97 -3.87
CA SER A 106 5.19 6.61 -3.40
C SER A 106 3.78 6.12 -3.70
N GLY A 107 3.63 4.80 -3.72
CA GLY A 107 2.36 4.15 -3.99
C GLY A 107 2.44 2.65 -3.79
N SER A 108 1.43 2.08 -3.12
CA SER A 108 1.30 0.65 -2.88
C SER A 108 0.97 -0.16 -4.15
N ASN A 109 0.21 0.41 -5.10
CA ASN A 109 -0.12 -0.24 -6.36
C ASN A 109 1.02 -0.07 -7.39
N LYS A 110 1.95 -1.03 -7.41
CA LYS A 110 3.10 -1.05 -8.34
C LYS A 110 2.69 -0.94 -9.80
N HIS A 111 1.58 -1.58 -10.20
CA HIS A 111 1.12 -1.56 -11.59
C HIS A 111 0.69 -0.16 -12.01
N MET A 112 -0.14 0.50 -11.20
CA MET A 112 -0.58 1.87 -11.47
C MET A 112 0.58 2.86 -11.45
N MET A 113 1.51 2.72 -10.49
CA MET A 113 2.73 3.54 -10.47
C MET A 113 3.58 3.35 -11.73
N ASN A 114 3.77 2.11 -12.19
CA ASN A 114 4.46 1.84 -13.44
C ASN A 114 3.70 2.42 -14.65
N GLU A 115 2.37 2.31 -14.69
CA GLU A 115 1.57 2.88 -15.76
C GLU A 115 1.71 4.40 -15.84
N LEU A 116 1.59 5.10 -14.71
CA LEU A 116 1.67 6.56 -14.64
C LEU A 116 3.01 7.12 -15.12
N PHE A 117 4.12 6.47 -14.79
CA PHE A 117 5.46 6.99 -15.04
C PHE A 117 6.17 6.39 -16.27
N ASN A 118 5.81 5.18 -16.70
CA ASN A 118 6.47 4.48 -17.82
C ASN A 118 5.57 4.30 -19.07
N SER A 119 4.30 4.69 -19.04
CA SER A 119 3.44 4.66 -20.23
C SER A 119 3.53 5.97 -21.02
N ALA A 120 3.93 5.90 -22.29
CA ALA A 120 3.96 7.06 -23.19
C ALA A 120 2.59 7.73 -23.42
N LYS A 121 1.50 7.09 -22.99
CA LYS A 121 0.13 7.64 -23.05
C LYS A 121 -0.23 8.52 -21.85
N ARG A 122 0.56 8.50 -20.78
CA ARG A 122 0.28 9.20 -19.52
C ARG A 122 1.10 10.50 -19.42
N PRO A 123 0.56 11.60 -18.85
CA PRO A 123 1.29 12.87 -18.73
C PRO A 123 2.61 12.80 -17.95
N PHE A 124 2.69 11.93 -16.95
CA PHE A 124 3.88 11.74 -16.13
C PHE A 124 4.93 10.81 -16.76
N PHE A 125 4.78 10.43 -18.04
CA PHE A 125 5.76 9.62 -18.73
C PHE A 125 7.18 10.21 -18.64
N SER A 126 8.14 9.38 -18.23
CA SER A 126 9.56 9.76 -18.11
C SER A 126 9.80 10.99 -17.23
N SER A 127 8.90 11.29 -16.31
CA SER A 127 9.00 12.46 -15.40
C SER A 127 9.88 12.22 -14.19
N THR A 128 10.15 10.96 -13.85
CA THR A 128 10.89 10.55 -12.65
C THR A 128 11.68 9.26 -12.91
N GLN A 129 12.49 8.85 -11.95
CA GLN A 129 13.16 7.55 -11.93
C GLN A 129 12.42 6.61 -10.98
N MET A 130 12.18 5.38 -11.42
CA MET A 130 11.56 4.35 -10.60
C MET A 130 12.58 3.77 -9.62
N MET A 131 12.23 3.74 -8.34
CA MET A 131 12.99 3.08 -7.29
C MET A 131 12.15 1.94 -6.69
N PRO A 132 12.36 0.68 -7.10
CA PRO A 132 11.64 -0.45 -6.53
C PRO A 132 12.08 -0.69 -5.10
N LEU A 133 11.13 -0.78 -4.17
CA LEU A 133 11.40 -1.14 -2.79
C LEU A 133 11.24 -2.66 -2.61
N ALA A 134 12.36 -3.34 -2.36
CA ALA A 134 12.37 -4.78 -2.10
C ALA A 134 12.04 -5.07 -0.62
N ALA A 135 11.64 -6.31 -0.34
CA ALA A 135 11.50 -6.79 1.03
C ALA A 135 12.84 -6.72 1.78
N ILE A 136 12.77 -6.52 3.09
CA ILE A 136 13.94 -6.50 3.96
C ILE A 136 14.61 -7.89 3.89
N PRO A 137 15.94 -7.99 3.68
CA PRO A 137 16.61 -9.29 3.66
C PRO A 137 16.41 -10.06 4.96
N ASN A 138 16.12 -11.36 4.84
CA ASN A 138 15.73 -12.22 5.96
C ASN A 138 16.72 -12.17 7.14
N ASN A 139 18.02 -12.15 6.88
CA ASN A 139 19.06 -12.07 7.92
C ASN A 139 19.00 -10.76 8.72
N PHE A 140 18.81 -9.61 8.05
CA PHE A 140 18.68 -8.32 8.73
C PHE A 140 17.39 -8.26 9.53
N TYR A 141 16.28 -8.77 8.97
CA TYR A 141 15.01 -8.75 9.67
C TYR A 141 15.01 -9.71 10.87
N ALA A 142 15.60 -10.90 10.74
CA ALA A 142 15.77 -11.85 11.83
C ALA A 142 16.57 -11.23 12.99
N THR A 143 17.70 -10.58 12.67
CA THR A 143 18.52 -9.87 13.66
C THR A 143 17.73 -8.77 14.37
N PHE A 144 16.98 -7.97 13.61
CA PHE A 144 16.12 -6.92 14.16
C PHE A 144 15.07 -7.49 15.13
N ILE A 145 14.36 -8.54 14.74
CA ILE A 145 13.34 -9.20 15.57
C ILE A 145 13.97 -9.73 16.86
N LYS A 146 15.07 -10.48 16.76
CA LYS A 146 15.77 -11.06 17.91
C LYS A 146 16.21 -9.98 18.91
N ASN A 147 16.76 -8.88 18.41
CA ASN A 147 17.17 -7.75 19.25
C ASN A 147 15.98 -7.11 19.96
N LYS A 148 14.85 -6.89 19.27
CA LYS A 148 13.66 -6.29 19.87
C LYS A 148 13.04 -7.12 20.99
N PHE A 149 13.01 -8.44 20.85
CA PHE A 149 12.58 -9.33 21.93
C PHE A 149 13.58 -9.29 23.11
N THR A 150 14.88 -9.32 22.81
CA THR A 150 15.95 -9.29 23.84
C THR A 150 15.93 -8.00 24.66
N GLU A 151 15.74 -6.83 24.03
CA GLU A 151 15.57 -5.52 24.69
C GLU A 151 14.44 -5.52 25.73
N SER A 152 13.47 -6.41 25.56
CA SER A 152 12.29 -6.53 26.42
C SER A 152 12.39 -7.71 27.41
N ASN A 153 13.60 -8.23 27.63
CA ASN A 153 13.89 -9.41 28.46
C ASN A 153 13.11 -10.66 28.02
N ARG A 154 12.93 -10.84 26.70
CA ARG A 154 12.32 -12.02 26.10
C ARG A 154 13.29 -12.68 25.13
N GLU A 155 13.15 -13.98 25.00
CA GLU A 155 13.95 -14.81 24.12
C GLU A 155 13.03 -15.43 23.05
N ILE A 156 13.46 -15.39 21.80
CA ILE A 156 12.78 -16.04 20.67
C ILE A 156 13.81 -16.90 19.95
N SER A 157 13.47 -18.16 19.68
CA SER A 157 14.34 -19.10 18.98
C SER A 157 14.56 -18.70 17.51
N ASP A 158 15.68 -19.11 16.94
CA ASP A 158 15.99 -18.83 15.53
C ASP A 158 15.03 -19.59 14.60
N GLU A 159 14.58 -20.78 15.02
CA GLU A 159 13.55 -21.58 14.35
C GLU A 159 12.21 -20.83 14.31
N ALA A 160 11.78 -20.22 15.43
CA ALA A 160 10.57 -19.41 15.49
C ALA A 160 10.64 -18.20 14.56
N ILE A 161 11.77 -17.48 14.54
CA ILE A 161 11.98 -16.35 13.63
C ILE A 161 11.94 -16.81 12.17
N HIS A 162 12.62 -17.91 11.85
CA HIS A 162 12.67 -18.44 10.48
C HIS A 162 11.27 -18.85 9.99
N PHE A 163 10.51 -19.57 10.83
CA PHE A 163 9.13 -19.94 10.54
C PHE A 163 8.26 -18.69 10.33
N LEU A 164 8.35 -17.71 11.24
CA LEU A 164 7.59 -16.46 11.19
C LEU A 164 7.84 -15.71 9.88
N LEU A 165 9.11 -15.50 9.52
CA LEU A 165 9.50 -14.78 8.31
C LEU A 165 9.05 -15.53 7.05
N THR A 166 9.19 -16.85 7.02
CA THR A 166 8.72 -17.68 5.90
C THR A 166 7.20 -17.64 5.76
N TRP A 167 6.47 -17.81 6.88
CA TRP A 167 5.01 -17.83 6.89
C TRP A 167 4.41 -16.49 6.44
N THR A 168 5.02 -15.37 6.89
CA THR A 168 4.64 -14.01 6.52
C THR A 168 5.22 -13.52 5.19
N ARG A 169 5.98 -14.38 4.49
CA ARG A 169 6.70 -14.05 3.23
C ARG A 169 7.63 -12.83 3.37
N THR A 170 8.15 -12.61 4.58
CA THR A 170 9.00 -11.46 4.94
C THR A 170 8.34 -10.10 4.65
N HIS A 171 7.01 -10.06 4.50
CA HIS A 171 6.29 -8.84 4.21
C HIS A 171 6.05 -8.07 5.51
N THR A 172 6.63 -6.86 5.59
CA THR A 172 6.76 -6.07 6.82
C THR A 172 5.48 -5.98 7.64
N TYR A 173 4.34 -5.66 7.03
CA TYR A 173 3.05 -5.59 7.73
C TYR A 173 2.69 -6.90 8.45
N TYR A 174 2.69 -8.03 7.74
CA TYR A 174 2.32 -9.33 8.29
C TYR A 174 3.35 -9.81 9.33
N THR A 175 4.64 -9.61 9.06
CA THR A 175 5.74 -9.92 9.99
C THR A 175 5.58 -9.15 11.31
N GLN A 176 5.34 -7.83 11.24
CA GLN A 176 5.18 -7.00 12.44
C GLN A 176 3.90 -7.31 13.18
N THR A 177 2.79 -7.56 12.49
CA THR A 177 1.53 -7.95 13.14
C THR A 177 1.71 -9.24 13.93
N LEU A 178 2.37 -10.25 13.37
CA LEU A 178 2.63 -11.50 14.08
C LEU A 178 3.60 -11.30 15.26
N CYS A 179 4.67 -10.51 15.07
CA CYS A 179 5.57 -10.13 16.17
C CYS A 179 4.84 -9.37 17.29
N ASN A 180 3.90 -8.49 16.95
CA ASN A 180 3.12 -7.72 17.91
C ASN A 180 2.23 -8.63 18.76
N HIS A 181 1.55 -9.61 18.15
CA HIS A 181 0.76 -10.59 18.88
C HIS A 181 1.64 -11.48 19.78
N LEU A 182 2.81 -11.91 19.30
CA LEU A 182 3.80 -12.61 20.11
C LEU A 182 4.28 -11.76 21.29
N TYR A 183 4.49 -10.47 21.07
CA TYR A 183 4.88 -9.54 22.13
C TYR A 183 3.75 -9.31 23.15
N ALA A 184 2.49 -9.28 22.70
CA ALA A 184 1.32 -9.21 23.56
C ALA A 184 1.09 -10.49 24.37
N SER A 185 1.64 -11.63 23.94
CA SER A 185 1.65 -12.86 24.75
C SER A 185 2.44 -12.64 26.06
N PHE A 186 2.14 -13.40 27.10
CA PHE A 186 2.90 -13.37 28.36
C PHE A 186 4.16 -14.27 28.32
N LEU A 187 4.54 -14.76 27.14
CA LEU A 187 5.65 -15.68 26.97
C LEU A 187 7.00 -14.95 27.08
N LYS A 188 7.88 -15.48 27.92
CA LYS A 188 9.28 -15.03 28.05
C LYS A 188 10.24 -15.75 27.09
N ARG A 189 9.94 -17.00 26.76
CA ARG A 189 10.68 -17.81 25.80
C ARG A 189 9.71 -18.27 24.72
N ILE A 190 9.99 -17.90 23.48
CA ILE A 190 9.12 -18.11 22.33
C ILE A 190 9.76 -19.16 21.42
N GLN A 191 9.05 -20.26 21.22
CA GLN A 191 9.41 -21.35 20.33
C GLN A 191 8.53 -21.34 19.08
N GLU A 192 8.89 -22.14 18.09
CA GLU A 192 8.14 -22.21 16.82
C GLU A 192 6.66 -22.56 17.03
N GLU A 193 6.36 -23.45 17.98
CA GLU A 193 5.00 -23.85 18.32
C GLU A 193 4.15 -22.68 18.83
N ASP A 194 4.74 -21.78 19.64
CA ASP A 194 4.06 -20.56 20.10
C ASP A 194 3.68 -19.66 18.92
N VAL A 195 4.58 -19.53 17.94
CA VAL A 195 4.30 -18.76 16.71
C VAL A 195 3.16 -19.41 15.92
N ARG A 196 3.15 -20.74 15.79
CA ARG A 196 2.08 -21.47 15.10
C ARG A 196 0.72 -21.29 15.77
N ASN A 197 0.68 -21.29 17.11
CA ASN A 197 -0.53 -21.06 17.88
C ASN A 197 -1.06 -19.64 17.64
N ILE A 198 -0.20 -18.62 17.73
CA ILE A 198 -0.59 -17.24 17.44
C ILE A 198 -1.04 -17.07 15.98
N CYS A 199 -0.40 -17.73 15.01
CA CYS A 199 -0.88 -17.73 13.62
C CYS A 199 -2.32 -18.28 13.53
N SER A 200 -2.61 -19.40 14.20
CA SER A 200 -3.95 -19.99 14.22
C SER A 200 -5.00 -19.05 14.82
N ASP A 201 -4.68 -18.40 15.94
CA ASP A 201 -5.57 -17.44 16.60
C ASP A 201 -5.83 -16.22 15.71
N LEU A 202 -4.78 -15.73 15.05
CA LEU A 202 -4.86 -14.60 14.14
C LEU A 202 -5.74 -14.88 12.92
N LEU A 203 -5.68 -16.10 12.37
CA LEU A 203 -6.56 -16.50 11.28
C LEU A 203 -8.00 -16.71 11.74
N SER A 204 -8.19 -17.30 12.93
CA SER A 204 -9.52 -17.51 13.53
C SER A 204 -10.23 -16.17 13.80
N SER A 205 -9.52 -15.18 14.35
CA SER A 205 -10.08 -13.85 14.63
C SER A 205 -10.53 -13.09 13.38
N GLN A 206 -9.90 -13.35 12.22
CA GLN A 206 -10.25 -12.70 10.95
C GLN A 206 -11.22 -13.50 10.10
N GLN A 207 -11.62 -14.71 10.53
CA GLN A 207 -12.49 -15.60 9.77
C GLN A 207 -13.80 -14.94 9.33
N ALA A 208 -14.42 -14.14 10.19
CA ALA A 208 -15.66 -13.43 9.87
C ALA A 208 -15.48 -12.49 8.66
N THR A 209 -14.35 -11.78 8.58
CA THR A 209 -14.00 -10.91 7.45
C THR A 209 -13.77 -11.72 6.18
N TYR A 210 -13.05 -12.85 6.27
CA TYR A 210 -12.78 -13.69 5.10
C TYR A 210 -14.05 -14.34 4.53
N ILE A 211 -15.03 -14.67 5.38
CA ILE A 211 -16.35 -15.13 4.95
C ILE A 211 -17.11 -14.04 4.18
N GLN A 212 -16.90 -12.76 4.50
CA GLN A 212 -17.50 -11.66 3.73
C GLN A 212 -16.92 -11.60 2.31
N TYR A 213 -15.60 -11.78 2.14
CA TYR A 213 -14.98 -11.85 0.80
C TYR A 213 -15.59 -12.95 -0.07
N ARG A 214 -15.92 -14.11 0.52
CA ARG A 214 -16.62 -15.19 -0.20
C ARG A 214 -17.95 -14.72 -0.80
N ARG A 215 -18.66 -13.80 -0.16
CA ARG A 215 -19.95 -13.27 -0.64
C ARG A 215 -19.80 -12.29 -1.80
N LEU A 216 -18.64 -11.63 -1.91
CA LEU A 216 -18.33 -10.67 -2.98
C LEU A 216 -17.85 -11.35 -4.27
N LEU A 217 -17.56 -12.64 -4.22
CA LEU A 217 -16.96 -13.40 -5.30
C LEU A 217 -17.92 -14.46 -5.85
N SER A 218 -17.96 -14.58 -7.17
CA SER A 218 -18.64 -15.70 -7.82
C SER A 218 -17.96 -17.03 -7.44
N PRO A 219 -18.66 -18.18 -7.55
CA PRO A 219 -18.08 -19.48 -7.20
C PRO A 219 -16.76 -19.77 -7.92
N VAL A 220 -16.63 -19.37 -9.19
CA VAL A 220 -15.40 -19.59 -9.98
C VAL A 220 -14.27 -18.66 -9.52
N GLN A 221 -14.57 -17.39 -9.21
CA GLN A 221 -13.58 -16.45 -8.65
C GLN A 221 -13.06 -16.94 -7.29
N TRP A 222 -13.97 -17.41 -6.42
CA TRP A 222 -13.57 -17.97 -5.12
C TRP A 222 -12.70 -19.22 -5.28
N GLN A 223 -13.09 -20.15 -6.15
CA GLN A 223 -12.32 -21.36 -6.40
C GLN A 223 -10.93 -21.04 -6.99
N LEU A 224 -10.85 -20.05 -7.88
CA LEU A 224 -9.57 -19.59 -8.43
C LEU A 224 -8.69 -18.94 -7.34
N LEU A 225 -9.28 -18.15 -6.44
CA LEU A 225 -8.56 -17.55 -5.32
C LEU A 225 -7.97 -18.62 -4.38
N ILE A 226 -8.75 -19.66 -4.04
CA ILE A 226 -8.26 -20.82 -3.28
C ILE A 226 -7.11 -21.51 -4.03
N ALA A 227 -7.26 -21.74 -5.33
CA ALA A 227 -6.24 -22.40 -6.15
C ALA A 227 -4.91 -21.63 -6.13
N ILE A 228 -4.98 -20.30 -6.30
CA ILE A 228 -3.80 -19.42 -6.24
C ILE A 228 -3.17 -19.43 -4.85
N ALA A 229 -3.99 -19.42 -3.78
CA ALA A 229 -3.49 -19.52 -2.42
C ALA A 229 -2.71 -20.82 -2.21
N LYS A 230 -3.25 -21.96 -2.67
CA LYS A 230 -2.65 -23.29 -2.49
C LYS A 230 -1.34 -23.50 -3.23
N GLU A 231 -1.22 -23.00 -4.46
CA GLU A 231 0.03 -23.12 -5.24
C GLU A 231 1.08 -22.08 -4.81
N GLU A 232 0.70 -21.11 -3.96
CA GLU A 232 1.45 -19.90 -3.57
C GLU A 232 1.81 -18.94 -4.72
N ARG A 233 2.22 -19.47 -5.87
CA ARG A 233 2.54 -18.76 -7.10
C ARG A 233 2.00 -19.54 -8.30
N VAL A 234 1.14 -18.93 -9.09
CA VAL A 234 0.56 -19.55 -10.29
C VAL A 234 1.10 -18.88 -11.55
N PHE A 235 1.87 -19.63 -12.34
CA PHE A 235 2.45 -19.12 -13.60
C PHE A 235 1.49 -19.24 -14.79
N GLN A 236 0.65 -20.28 -14.81
CA GLN A 236 -0.24 -20.59 -15.94
C GLN A 236 -1.65 -20.91 -15.47
N PRO A 237 -2.44 -19.90 -15.05
CA PRO A 237 -3.79 -20.10 -14.48
C PRO A 237 -4.82 -20.63 -15.49
N GLN A 238 -4.46 -20.68 -16.77
CA GLN A 238 -5.31 -21.16 -17.87
C GLN A 238 -4.83 -22.51 -18.43
N SER A 239 -3.76 -23.10 -17.89
CA SER A 239 -3.27 -24.40 -18.36
C SER A 239 -4.29 -25.51 -18.09
N LYS A 240 -4.40 -26.47 -19.01
CA LYS A 240 -5.34 -27.60 -18.89
C LYS A 240 -5.16 -28.36 -17.56
N ALA A 241 -3.91 -28.56 -17.13
CA ALA A 241 -3.57 -29.23 -15.88
C ALA A 241 -4.09 -28.46 -14.66
N PHE A 242 -3.86 -27.14 -14.59
CA PHE A 242 -4.32 -26.30 -13.48
C PHE A 242 -5.86 -26.23 -13.42
N LEU A 243 -6.51 -26.03 -14.58
CA LEU A 243 -7.97 -25.95 -14.66
C LEU A 243 -8.64 -27.26 -14.23
N ALA A 244 -8.05 -28.41 -14.59
CA ALA A 244 -8.54 -29.72 -14.19
C ALA A 244 -8.31 -29.98 -12.69
N LYS A 245 -7.10 -29.68 -12.17
CA LYS A 245 -6.74 -29.86 -10.76
C LYS A 245 -7.69 -29.12 -9.82
N TYR A 246 -8.05 -27.88 -10.14
CA TYR A 246 -8.87 -27.02 -9.29
C TYR A 246 -10.32 -26.86 -9.73
N LYS A 247 -10.75 -27.56 -10.80
CA LYS A 247 -12.12 -27.55 -11.33
C LYS A 247 -12.63 -26.13 -11.66
N ILE A 248 -11.77 -25.29 -12.23
CA ILE A 248 -12.09 -23.88 -12.58
C ILE A 248 -13.01 -23.78 -13.82
N GLY A 249 -13.01 -24.82 -14.67
CA GLY A 249 -13.78 -24.86 -15.91
C GLY A 249 -12.91 -24.54 -17.12
N THR A 250 -13.38 -23.65 -17.99
CA THR A 250 -12.72 -23.34 -19.27
C THR A 250 -11.65 -22.25 -19.14
N PRO A 251 -10.67 -22.18 -20.07
CA PRO A 251 -9.68 -21.09 -20.09
C PRO A 251 -10.29 -19.69 -20.12
N ALA A 252 -11.37 -19.49 -20.87
CA ALA A 252 -12.08 -18.20 -20.95
C ALA A 252 -12.74 -17.81 -19.62
N ASN A 253 -13.26 -18.78 -18.86
CA ASN A 253 -13.81 -18.52 -17.52
C ASN A 253 -12.70 -18.18 -16.54
N SER A 254 -11.57 -18.92 -16.58
CA SER A 254 -10.39 -18.62 -15.76
C SER A 254 -9.85 -17.22 -16.03
N LYS A 255 -9.72 -16.81 -17.30
CA LYS A 255 -9.29 -15.47 -17.68
C LYS A 255 -10.17 -14.38 -17.08
N ARG A 256 -11.49 -14.45 -17.25
CA ARG A 256 -12.44 -13.47 -16.70
C ARG A 256 -12.44 -13.44 -15.18
N ALA A 257 -12.31 -14.60 -14.54
CA ALA A 257 -12.22 -14.68 -13.08
C ALA A 257 -10.91 -14.06 -12.56
N LEU A 258 -9.80 -14.29 -13.27
CA LEU A 258 -8.49 -13.74 -12.95
C LEU A 258 -8.48 -12.21 -13.06
N GLU A 259 -9.02 -11.65 -14.15
CA GLU A 259 -9.20 -10.21 -14.35
C GLU A 259 -10.04 -9.60 -13.22
N ALA A 260 -11.18 -10.21 -12.90
CA ALA A 260 -12.03 -9.73 -11.82
C ALA A 260 -11.37 -9.80 -10.41
N LEU A 261 -10.45 -10.75 -10.17
CA LEU A 261 -9.71 -10.83 -8.91
C LEU A 261 -8.59 -9.77 -8.85
N LEU A 262 -7.95 -9.45 -9.98
CA LEU A 262 -6.98 -8.35 -10.09
C LEU A 262 -7.68 -7.01 -9.86
N ASP A 263 -8.82 -6.78 -10.51
CA ASP A 263 -9.61 -5.54 -10.37
C ASP A 263 -10.12 -5.32 -8.94
N LYS A 264 -10.37 -6.41 -8.20
CA LYS A 264 -10.76 -6.38 -6.77
C LYS A 264 -9.56 -6.35 -5.82
N GLU A 265 -8.34 -6.29 -6.35
CA GLU A 265 -7.08 -6.30 -5.59
C GLU A 265 -6.95 -7.52 -4.64
N MET A 266 -7.63 -8.63 -4.95
CA MET A 266 -7.57 -9.86 -4.16
C MET A 266 -6.30 -10.67 -4.49
N ILE A 267 -5.79 -10.49 -5.71
CA ILE A 267 -4.54 -11.07 -6.19
C ILE A 267 -3.73 -9.97 -6.89
N PHE A 268 -2.43 -10.19 -7.02
CA PHE A 268 -1.55 -9.37 -7.83
C PHE A 268 -0.77 -10.25 -8.82
N LYS A 269 -0.25 -9.62 -9.87
CA LYS A 269 0.70 -10.22 -10.80
C LYS A 269 2.09 -9.70 -10.49
N GLU A 270 3.06 -10.57 -10.40
CA GLU A 270 4.47 -10.21 -10.30
C GLU A 270 5.23 -10.84 -11.48
N GLU A 271 6.32 -10.21 -11.87
CA GLU A 271 7.15 -10.67 -12.98
C GLU A 271 8.63 -10.48 -12.68
N ASP A 272 9.43 -11.44 -13.14
CA ASP A 272 10.88 -11.34 -13.20
C ASP A 272 11.34 -11.40 -14.66
N LEU A 273 12.66 -11.41 -14.89
CA LEU A 273 13.23 -11.44 -16.25
C LEU A 273 12.81 -12.66 -17.08
N ARG A 274 12.27 -13.71 -16.47
CA ARG A 274 12.00 -15.02 -17.10
C ARG A 274 10.54 -15.46 -16.98
N ASN A 275 9.83 -15.01 -15.95
CA ASN A 275 8.53 -15.55 -15.57
C ASN A 275 7.58 -14.44 -15.12
N SER A 276 6.28 -14.73 -15.19
CA SER A 276 5.27 -13.99 -14.46
C SER A 276 4.35 -14.94 -13.72
N TRP A 277 3.90 -14.55 -12.54
CA TRP A 277 3.02 -15.36 -11.71
C TRP A 277 1.97 -14.50 -11.00
N TYR A 278 0.90 -15.17 -10.59
CA TYR A 278 -0.16 -14.59 -9.78
C TYR A 278 -0.06 -15.12 -8.35
N GLN A 279 -0.35 -14.25 -7.39
CA GLN A 279 -0.33 -14.56 -5.97
C GLN A 279 -1.45 -13.80 -5.25
N VAL A 280 -2.01 -14.41 -4.19
CA VAL A 280 -2.97 -13.71 -3.31
C VAL A 280 -2.27 -12.56 -2.62
N TYR A 281 -2.88 -11.38 -2.70
CA TYR A 281 -2.32 -10.14 -2.15
C TYR A 281 -2.19 -10.24 -0.63
N ASP A 282 -3.29 -10.56 0.05
CA ASP A 282 -3.28 -10.67 1.50
C ASP A 282 -2.67 -12.01 1.96
N VAL A 283 -1.56 -11.95 2.68
CA VAL A 283 -0.84 -13.14 3.15
C VAL A 283 -1.68 -13.91 4.16
N PHE A 284 -2.37 -13.26 5.10
CA PHE A 284 -3.19 -13.97 6.09
C PHE A 284 -4.40 -14.64 5.45
N LEU A 285 -5.08 -13.97 4.51
CA LEU A 285 -6.13 -14.58 3.70
C LEU A 285 -5.59 -15.79 2.92
N SER A 286 -4.42 -15.66 2.29
CA SER A 286 -3.77 -16.77 1.59
C SER A 286 -3.54 -17.96 2.51
N ARG A 287 -3.05 -17.73 3.74
CA ARG A 287 -2.80 -18.79 4.72
C ARG A 287 -4.10 -19.42 5.22
N TRP A 288 -5.14 -18.62 5.46
CA TRP A 288 -6.46 -19.11 5.84
C TRP A 288 -7.08 -20.00 4.76
N LEU A 289 -6.99 -19.59 3.49
CA LEU A 289 -7.47 -20.38 2.35
C LEU A 289 -6.71 -21.70 2.19
N GLN A 290 -5.40 -21.71 2.44
CA GLN A 290 -4.56 -22.91 2.41
C GLN A 290 -4.94 -23.93 3.49
N LEU A 291 -5.29 -23.46 4.69
CA LEU A 291 -5.59 -24.32 5.84
C LEU A 291 -7.04 -24.78 5.89
N THR A 292 -7.96 -24.00 5.34
CA THR A 292 -9.40 -24.25 5.46
C THR A 292 -9.95 -25.16 4.34
N PHE A 293 -9.37 -25.10 3.14
CA PHE A 293 -9.88 -25.80 1.95
C PHE A 293 -8.83 -26.75 1.39
#